data_AF-A0A543GJE0-F1
#
_entry.id   AF-A0A543GJE0-F1
#
_cell.length_a   1.000
_cell.length_b   1.000
_cell.length_c   1.000
_cell.angle_alpha   90.00
_cell.angle_beta   90.00
_cell.angle_gamma   90.00
#
_symmetry.space_group_name_H-M   'P 1'
#
loop_
_entity.id
_entity.type
_entity.pdbx_description
1 polymer ?
#
loop_
_entity_poly.entity_id
_entity_poly.type
_entity_poly.pdbx_seq_one_letter_code
_entity_poly.pdbx_strand_id
1 'polypeptide(L)' 'MTNTQLPTEAQRFILVCSACHELAAMKPPREWTPAWGSPPPHSHWDGEPLCAVMTRTGYRSAEPMLVET' A
#
# COMPACT_ATOMS: atom_id res chain seq x y z
N MET A 1 -25.60 28.08 -11.29
CA MET A 1 -24.14 28.23 -11.11
C MET A 1 -23.57 26.83 -11.03
N THR A 2 -23.09 26.28 -12.15
CA THR A 2 -22.65 24.90 -12.23
C THR A 2 -21.17 24.87 -11.87
N ASN A 3 -20.85 24.43 -10.65
CA ASN A 3 -19.46 24.19 -10.25
C ASN A 3 -18.98 22.93 -10.95
N THR A 4 -18.36 23.10 -12.12
CA THR A 4 -17.57 22.06 -12.78
C THR A 4 -16.25 21.95 -12.02
N GLN A 5 -16.26 21.22 -10.91
CA GLN A 5 -15.04 20.79 -10.25
C GLN A 5 -14.44 19.67 -11.12
N LEU A 6 -13.58 20.04 -12.07
CA LEU A 6 -12.72 19.08 -12.76
C LEU A 6 -12.00 18.26 -11.68
N PRO A 7 -11.94 16.91 -11.79
CA PRO A 7 -11.09 16.14 -10.90
C PRO A 7 -9.67 16.64 -11.13
N THR A 8 -9.12 17.32 -10.12
CA THR A 8 -7.71 17.67 -10.04
C THR A 8 -6.90 16.42 -10.38
N GLU A 9 -5.86 16.55 -11.21
CA GLU A 9 -4.98 15.47 -11.72
C GLU A 9 -4.41 14.49 -10.66
N ALA A 10 -4.70 14.71 -9.37
CA ALA A 10 -4.30 13.93 -8.20
C ALA A 10 -4.88 12.50 -8.11
N GLN A 11 -5.73 12.04 -9.03
CA GLN A 11 -6.30 10.67 -9.01
C GLN A 11 -5.90 9.80 -10.21
N ARG A 12 -4.80 10.11 -10.91
CA ARG A 12 -4.27 9.19 -11.94
C ARG A 12 -3.41 8.07 -11.38
N PHE A 13 -3.12 8.07 -10.08
CA PHE A 13 -2.19 7.12 -9.49
C PHE A 13 -2.81 6.38 -8.32
N ILE A 14 -2.66 5.06 -8.30
CA ILE A 14 -3.02 4.19 -7.17
C ILE A 14 -1.77 3.49 -6.64
N LEU A 15 -1.81 3.09 -5.37
CA LEU A 15 -0.81 2.23 -4.77
C LEU A 15 -1.28 0.79 -4.86
N VAL A 16 -0.39 -0.10 -5.31
CA VAL A 16 -0.63 -1.54 -5.37
C VAL A 16 0.51 -2.30 -4.72
N CYS A 17 0.20 -3.42 -4.07
CA CYS A 17 1.22 -4.31 -3.52
C CYS A 17 2.13 -4.84 -4.63
N SER A 18 3.46 -4.76 -4.47
CA SER A 18 4.40 -5.27 -5.49
C SER A 18 4.38 -6.79 -5.66
N ALA A 19 3.74 -7.54 -4.75
CA ALA A 19 3.73 -9.00 -4.76
C ALA A 19 2.45 -9.58 -5.37
N CYS A 20 1.27 -9.09 -4.99
CA CYS A 20 -0.02 -9.61 -5.46
C CYS A 20 -0.81 -8.63 -6.34
N HIS A 21 -0.32 -7.39 -6.50
CA HIS A 21 -0.97 -6.31 -7.25
C HIS A 21 -2.35 -5.88 -6.76
N GLU A 22 -2.74 -6.28 -5.55
CA GLU A 22 -3.94 -5.74 -4.89
C GLU A 22 -3.73 -4.31 -4.40
N LEU A 23 -4.82 -3.58 -4.24
CA LEU A 23 -4.82 -2.20 -3.76
C LEU A 23 -4.14 -2.09 -2.39
N ALA A 24 -3.27 -1.08 -2.27
CA ALA A 24 -2.60 -0.70 -1.05
C ALA A 24 -3.09 0.67 -0.55
N ALA A 25 -2.87 0.94 0.74
CA ALA A 25 -3.23 2.20 1.38
C ALA A 25 -2.05 2.78 2.15
N MET A 26 -1.98 4.12 2.23
CA MET A 26 -1.02 4.87 3.05
C MET A 26 -1.43 4.87 4.54
N LYS A 27 -1.55 3.69 5.13
CA LYS A 27 -1.84 3.50 6.56
C LYS A 27 -1.13 2.24 7.06
N PRO A 28 -0.74 2.19 8.35
CA PRO A 28 -0.22 0.96 8.93
C PRO A 28 -1.26 -0.18 8.92
N PRO A 29 -0.82 -1.45 8.91
CA PRO A 29 -1.73 -2.58 9.03
C PRO A 29 -2.42 -2.61 10.39
N ARG A 30 -3.61 -3.23 10.44
CA ARG A 30 -4.42 -3.37 11.67
C ARG A 30 -3.72 -4.27 12.70
N GLU A 31 -3.04 -5.29 12.21
CA GLU A 31 -2.29 -6.24 13.02
C GLU A 31 -0.83 -6.28 12.56
N TRP A 32 0.09 -6.34 13.53
CA TRP A 32 1.51 -6.45 13.25
C TRP A 32 2.21 -7.14 14.41
N THR A 33 3.02 -8.16 14.11
CA THR A 33 3.79 -8.88 15.13
C THR A 33 5.00 -8.05 15.53
N PRO A 34 5.16 -7.64 16.81
CA PRO A 34 6.29 -6.77 17.22
C PRO A 34 7.67 -7.35 16.95
N ALA A 35 7.81 -8.68 16.91
CA ALA A 35 9.05 -9.37 16.57
C ALA A 35 9.53 -9.12 15.14
N TRP A 36 8.67 -8.61 14.25
CA TRP A 36 9.01 -8.24 12.87
C TRP A 36 9.51 -6.79 12.73
N GLY A 37 9.68 -6.08 13.85
CA GLY A 37 10.11 -4.68 13.90
C GLY A 37 8.93 -3.71 13.89
N SER A 38 9.19 -2.46 13.55
CA SER A 38 8.14 -1.44 13.43
C SER A 38 7.15 -1.78 12.31
N PRO A 39 5.84 -1.52 12.49
CA PRO A 39 4.86 -1.72 11.43
C PRO A 39 5.18 -0.83 10.22
N PRO A 40 5.05 -1.35 8.99
CA PRO A 40 5.22 -0.54 7.79
C PRO A 40 4.12 0.54 7.71
N PRO A 41 4.37 1.67 7.03
CA PRO A 41 3.38 2.72 6.86
C PRO A 41 2.30 2.39 5.81
N HIS A 42 2.34 1.18 5.25
CA HIS A 42 1.45 0.72 4.19
C HIS A 42 0.78 -0.60 4.56
N SER A 43 -0.45 -0.76 4.11
CA SER A 43 -1.24 -1.97 4.26
C SER A 43 -1.96 -2.28 2.96
N HIS A 44 -2.53 -3.48 2.84
CA HIS A 44 -3.61 -3.71 1.89
C HIS A 44 -4.82 -2.83 2.22
N TRP A 45 -5.69 -2.63 1.24
CA TRP A 45 -6.87 -1.78 1.40
C TRP A 45 -7.76 -2.22 2.57
N ASP A 46 -7.89 -3.53 2.75
CA ASP A 46 -8.62 -4.20 3.84
C ASP A 46 -7.98 -4.00 5.23
N GLY A 47 -6.72 -3.54 5.28
CA GLY A 47 -5.97 -3.30 6.51
C GLY A 47 -5.03 -4.43 6.90
N GLU A 48 -4.91 -5.49 6.10
CA GLU A 48 -3.90 -6.54 6.31
C GLU A 48 -2.49 -6.04 5.94
N PRO A 49 -1.42 -6.61 6.52
CA PRO A 49 -0.06 -6.32 6.10
C PRO A 49 0.15 -6.63 4.62
N LEU A 50 0.94 -5.82 3.91
CA LEU A 50 1.35 -6.16 2.55
C LEU A 50 2.10 -7.50 2.55
N CYS A 51 1.90 -8.28 1.48
CA CYS A 51 2.43 -9.63 1.35
C CYS A 51 3.91 -9.73 1.74
N ALA A 52 4.29 -10.84 2.37
CA ALA A 52 5.68 -11.11 2.66
C ALA A 52 6.46 -11.42 1.37
N VAL A 53 7.61 -10.78 1.19
CA VAL A 53 8.59 -11.06 0.14
C VAL A 53 9.88 -11.59 0.76
N MET A 54 10.51 -12.56 0.09
CA MET A 54 11.80 -13.09 0.53
C MET A 54 12.93 -12.17 0.06
N THR A 55 13.77 -11.75 0.99
CA THR A 55 14.99 -10.98 0.73
C THR A 55 16.22 -11.78 1.17
N ARG A 56 17.43 -11.26 0.88
CA ARG A 56 18.67 -11.88 1.33
C ARG A 56 18.75 -12.03 2.87
N THR A 57 18.05 -11.19 3.63
CA THR A 57 18.05 -11.19 5.10
C THR A 57 16.81 -11.83 5.71
N GLY A 58 16.03 -12.60 4.94
CA GLY A 58 14.76 -13.19 5.36
C GLY A 58 13.54 -12.46 4.80
N TYR A 59 12.38 -12.66 5.41
CA TYR A 59 11.13 -12.09 4.94
C TYR A 59 10.96 -10.63 5.35
N ARG A 60 10.41 -9.83 4.45
CA ARG A 60 9.96 -8.44 4.70
C ARG A 60 8.57 -8.25 4.12
N SER A 61 7.84 -7.24 4.60
CA SER A 61 6.62 -6.81 3.92
C SER A 61 6.98 -6.21 2.56
N ALA A 62 6.15 -6.44 1.55
CA ALA A 62 6.30 -5.84 0.23
C ALA A 62 6.23 -4.31 0.30
N GLU A 63 6.87 -3.65 -0.65
CA GLU A 63 6.72 -2.20 -0.85
C GLU A 63 5.62 -1.94 -1.89
N PRO A 64 4.79 -0.90 -1.71
CA PRO A 64 3.79 -0.58 -2.72
C PRO A 64 4.43 0.06 -3.95
N MET A 65 3.84 -0.17 -5.11
CA MET A 65 4.18 0.50 -6.36
C MET A 65 3.10 1.54 -6.68
N LEU A 66 3.53 2.68 -7.22
CA LEU A 66 2.64 3.67 -7.80
C LEU A 66 2.33 3.27 -9.24
N VAL A 67 1.05 3.09 -9.59
CA VAL A 67 0.64 2.74 -10.96
C VAL A 67 -0.38 3.75 -11.49
N GLU A 68 -0.26 4.07 -12.77
CA GLU A 68 -1.20 4.97 -13.46
C GLU A 68 -2.50 4.25 -13.80
N THR A 69 -3.65 4.89 -13.57
CA THR A 69 -5.01 4.34 -13.81
C THR A 69 -5.67 4.93 -15.05
#